data_AF-A0A162DET1-F1
#
_entry.id   AF-A0A162DET1-F1
#
_cell.length_a   1.000
_cell.length_b   1.000
_cell.length_c   1.000
_cell.angle_alpha   90.00
_cell.angle_beta   90.00
_cell.angle_gamma   90.00
#
_symmetry.space_group_name_H-M   'P 1'
#
loop_
_entity.id
_entity.type
_entity.pdbx_description
1 polymer ?
#
loop_
_entity_poly.entity_id
_entity_poly.type
_entity_poly.pdbx_seq_one_letter_code
_entity_poly.pdbx_strand_id
1 'polypeptide(L)' 'MHQLTCNGVLEGIRICRKGFPNRMVYPDFKHRYMILAPNEMKSEPDDRKAAKLCLEKVALDPEWYRIGHTKARNI' A
#
# COMPACT_ATOMS: atom_id res chain seq x y z
N MET A 1 27.47 9.98 4.52
CA MET A 1 27.09 8.55 4.42
C MET A 1 27.44 7.73 5.67
N HIS A 2 28.59 7.95 6.33
CA HIS A 2 29.04 7.16 7.49
C HIS A 2 28.02 7.06 8.65
N GLN A 3 27.35 8.16 9.01
CA GLN A 3 26.36 8.17 10.08
C GLN A 3 25.14 7.26 9.82
N LEU A 4 24.71 7.10 8.55
CA LEU A 4 23.54 6.29 8.22
C LEU A 4 23.82 4.78 8.36
N THR A 5 25.05 4.37 8.08
CA THR A 5 25.52 3.00 8.28
C THR A 5 25.83 2.71 9.74
N CYS A 6 26.57 3.60 10.42
CA CYS A 6 27.03 3.35 11.79
C CYS A 6 25.91 3.45 12.83
N ASN A 7 24.92 4.32 12.62
CA ASN A 7 23.75 4.41 13.49
C ASN A 7 22.68 3.36 13.16
N GLY A 8 22.95 2.43 12.23
CA GLY A 8 22.03 1.37 11.84
C GLY A 8 20.78 1.84 11.11
N VAL A 9 20.73 3.09 10.63
CA VAL A 9 19.54 3.66 9.95
C VAL A 9 19.21 2.87 8.69
N LEU A 10 20.23 2.54 7.87
CA LEU A 10 20.03 1.73 6.67
C LEU A 10 19.58 0.30 7.00
N GLU A 11 20.07 -0.24 8.12
CA GLU A 11 19.70 -1.57 8.58
C GLU A 11 18.26 -1.62 9.11
N GLY A 12 17.83 -0.56 9.82
CA GLY A 12 16.43 -0.37 10.22
C GLY A 12 15.49 -0.29 9.02
N ILE A 13 15.86 0.48 7.98
CA ILE A 13 15.10 0.54 6.72
C ILE A 13 15.04 -0.85 6.08
N ARG A 14 16.17 -1.56 6.01
CA ARG A 14 16.25 -2.90 5.41
C ARG A 14 15.36 -3.91 6.13
N ILE A 15 15.32 -3.88 7.46
CA ILE A 15 14.45 -4.76 8.27
C ILE A 15 12.98 -4.40 8.04
N CYS A 16 12.61 -3.12 8.05
CA CYS A 16 11.23 -2.68 7.80
C CYS A 16 10.72 -3.07 6.41
N ARG A 17 11.60 -3.11 5.40
CA ARG A 17 11.28 -3.55 4.03
C ARG A 17 11.00 -5.06 3.89
N LYS A 18 11.36 -5.88 4.87
CA LYS A 18 10.95 -7.30 4.91
C LYS A 18 9.47 -7.48 5.27
N GLY A 19 8.82 -6.43 5.79
CA GLY A 19 7.38 -6.39 6.04
C GLY A 19 6.65 -5.55 4.99
N PHE A 20 5.63 -4.81 5.43
CA PHE A 20 4.92 -3.83 4.60
C PHE A 20 5.12 -2.42 5.20
N PRO A 21 6.20 -1.73 4.84
CA PRO A 21 6.54 -0.42 5.41
C PRO A 21 5.52 0.64 4.99
N ASN A 22 4.96 0.54 3.77
CA ASN A 22 3.96 1.47 3.28
C ASN A 22 2.58 1.10 3.83
N ARG A 23 1.91 2.09 4.44
CA ARG A 23 0.58 1.93 5.03
C ARG A 23 -0.26 3.17 4.72
N MET A 24 -1.36 2.99 3.98
CA MET A 24 -2.24 4.09 3.56
C MET A 24 -3.67 3.80 4.00
N VAL A 25 -4.37 4.82 4.53
CA VAL A 25 -5.80 4.70 4.86
C VAL A 25 -6.61 4.60 3.57
N TYR A 26 -7.72 3.87 3.60
CA TYR A 26 -8.51 3.60 2.40
C TYR A 26 -9.06 4.84 1.69
N PRO A 27 -9.52 5.90 2.39
CA PRO A 27 -9.95 7.13 1.72
C PRO A 27 -8.83 7.78 0.89
N ASP A 28 -7.61 7.88 1.47
CA ASP A 28 -6.45 8.44 0.77
C ASP A 28 -6.01 7.55 -0.40
N PHE A 29 -6.06 6.23 -0.21
CA PHE A 29 -5.78 5.26 -1.27
C PHE A 29 -6.76 5.43 -2.42
N LYS A 30 -8.06 5.51 -2.12
CA LYS A 30 -9.11 5.71 -3.11
C LYS A 30 -8.93 7.02 -3.86
N HIS A 31 -8.64 8.11 -3.16
CA HIS A 31 -8.43 9.41 -3.78
C HIS A 31 -7.21 9.42 -4.72
N ARG A 32 -6.06 8.88 -4.29
CA ARG A 32 -4.83 8.86 -5.11
C ARG A 32 -4.88 7.89 -6.28
N TYR A 33 -5.41 6.69 -6.06
CA TYR A 33 -5.37 5.60 -7.03
C TYR A 33 -6.67 5.45 -7.82
N MET A 34 -7.62 6.38 -7.67
CA MET A 34 -8.86 6.42 -8.44
C MET A 34 -8.63 6.34 -9.95
N ILE A 35 -7.54 6.92 -10.43
CA ILE A 35 -7.17 6.95 -11.84
C ILE A 35 -6.86 5.56 -12.42
N LEU A 36 -6.51 4.57 -11.58
CA LEU A 36 -6.13 3.23 -12.01
C LEU A 36 -7.34 2.33 -12.29
N ALA A 37 -8.44 2.53 -11.56
CA ALA A 37 -9.67 1.76 -11.71
C ALA A 37 -10.90 2.65 -11.44
N PRO A 38 -11.15 3.68 -12.27
CA PRO A 38 -12.11 4.73 -11.97
C PRO A 38 -13.55 4.24 -11.94
N ASN A 39 -13.91 3.24 -12.75
CA ASN A 39 -15.28 2.73 -12.81
C ASN A 39 -15.56 1.84 -11.61
N GLU A 40 -14.64 0.90 -11.34
CA GLU A 40 -14.74 -0.10 -10.28
C GLU A 40 -14.65 0.54 -8.89
N MET A 41 -13.81 1.56 -8.71
CA MET A 41 -13.67 2.26 -7.43
C MET A 41 -14.80 3.27 -7.17
N LYS A 42 -15.46 3.80 -8.22
CA LYS A 42 -16.63 4.68 -8.06
C LYS A 42 -17.90 3.90 -7.73
N SER A 43 -18.06 2.69 -8.27
CA SER A 43 -19.23 1.86 -8.01
C SER A 43 -19.29 1.34 -6.57
N GLU A 44 -18.14 1.24 -5.90
CA GLU A 44 -18.06 0.67 -4.57
C GLU A 44 -18.02 1.76 -3.47
N PRO A 45 -19.03 1.79 -2.56
CA PRO A 45 -19.05 2.73 -1.44
C PRO A 45 -18.06 2.37 -0.34
N ASP A 46 -17.71 1.09 -0.19
CA ASP A 46 -16.71 0.64 0.77
C ASP A 46 -15.29 0.85 0.22
N ASP A 47 -14.57 1.82 0.79
CA ASP A 47 -13.21 2.17 0.35
C ASP A 47 -12.22 1.00 0.46
N ARG A 48 -12.45 0.05 1.38
CA ARG A 48 -11.63 -1.16 1.50
C ARG A 48 -11.81 -2.08 0.31
N LYS A 49 -13.06 -2.31 -0.10
CA LYS A 49 -13.38 -3.14 -1.27
C LYS A 49 -12.95 -2.45 -2.57
N ALA A 50 -13.14 -1.13 -2.66
CA ALA A 50 -12.64 -0.32 -3.77
C ALA A 50 -11.12 -0.47 -3.94
N ALA A 51 -10.37 -0.43 -2.84
CA ALA A 51 -8.92 -0.65 -2.87
C ALA A 51 -8.55 -2.08 -3.31
N LYS A 52 -9.28 -3.11 -2.88
CA LYS A 52 -9.07 -4.51 -3.32
C LYS A 52 -9.30 -4.65 -4.82
N LEU A 53 -10.42 -4.13 -5.33
CA LEU A 53 -10.77 -4.15 -6.75
C LEU A 53 -9.73 -3.42 -7.61
N CYS A 54 -9.24 -2.27 -7.14
CA CYS A 54 -8.17 -1.52 -7.79
C CYS A 54 -6.90 -2.38 -7.93
N LEU A 55 -6.46 -3.02 -6.85
CA LEU A 55 -5.25 -3.84 -6.85
C LEU A 55 -5.40 -5.11 -7.71
N GLU A 56 -6.59 -5.72 -7.71
CA GLU A 56 -6.92 -6.84 -8.58
C GLU A 56 -6.93 -6.41 -10.07
N LYS A 57 -7.46 -5.22 -10.37
CA LYS A 57 -7.49 -4.67 -11.73
C LYS A 57 -6.11 -4.34 -12.27
N VAL A 58 -5.23 -3.84 -11.41
CA VAL A 58 -3.82 -3.56 -11.71
C VAL A 58 -2.99 -4.85 -11.77
N ALA A 59 -3.58 -6.00 -11.41
CA ALA A 59 -2.93 -7.31 -11.33
C ALA A 59 -1.64 -7.27 -10.48
N LEU A 60 -1.68 -6.54 -9.36
CA LEU A 60 -0.55 -6.50 -8.44
C LEU A 60 -0.40 -7.86 -7.74
N ASP A 61 0.83 -8.34 -7.60
CA ASP A 61 1.11 -9.60 -6.94
C ASP A 61 0.58 -9.57 -5.49
N PRO A 62 -0.26 -10.54 -5.08
CA PRO A 62 -0.73 -10.67 -3.70
C PRO A 62 0.39 -10.72 -2.67
N GLU A 63 1.62 -11.13 -3.01
CA GLU A 63 2.76 -11.11 -2.11
C GLU A 63 3.19 -9.67 -1.73
N TRP A 64 2.96 -8.70 -2.63
CA TRP A 64 3.46 -7.33 -2.51
C TRP A 64 2.53 -6.40 -1.75
N TYR A 65 1.32 -6.86 -1.40
CA TYR A 65 0.37 -6.08 -0.62
C TYR A 65 -0.43 -6.90 0.38
N ARG A 66 -1.01 -6.23 1.36
CA ARG A 66 -1.99 -6.78 2.31
C ARG A 66 -3.10 -5.76 2.55
N ILE A 67 -4.34 -6.22 2.46
CA ILE A 67 -5.54 -5.45 2.84
C ILE A 67 -5.73 -5.59 4.35
N GLY A 68 -5.47 -4.54 5.13
CA GLY A 68 -5.73 -4.50 6.57
C GLY A 68 -7.18 -4.11 6.91
N HIS A 69 -7.49 -3.98 8.19
CA HIS A 69 -8.82 -3.54 8.62
C HIS A 69 -9.11 -2.09 8.26
N THR A 70 -8.13 -1.20 8.45
CA THR A 70 -8.28 0.25 8.24
C THR A 70 -7.34 0.83 7.19
N LYS A 71 -6.34 0.05 6.73
CA LYS A 71 -5.27 0.51 5.85
C LYS A 71 -4.88 -0.55 4.81
N ALA A 72 -4.59 -0.09 3.59
CA ALA A 72 -3.85 -0.84 2.60
C ALA A 72 -2.35 -0.82 2.97
N ARG A 73 -1.68 -1.98 2.86
CA ARG A 73 -0.27 -2.15 3.19
C ARG A 73 0.47 -2.71 1.97
N ASN A 74 1.61 -2.15 1.62
CA ASN A 74 2.41 -2.62 0.48
C ASN A 74 3.92 -2.55 0.77
N ILE A 75 4.69 -3.33 0.00
CA ILE A 75 6.15 -3.30 0.00
C ILE A 75 6.68 -1.99 -0.62
#